data_AF-A0A6C2CGU0-F1
#
_entry.id   AF-A0A6C2CGU0-F1
#
_cell.length_a   1.000
_cell.length_b   1.000
_cell.length_c   1.000
_cell.angle_alpha   90.00
_cell.angle_beta   90.00
_cell.angle_gamma   90.00
#
_symmetry.space_group_name_H-M   'P 1'
#
loop_
_entity.id
_entity.type
_entity.pdbx_description
1 polymer ?
#
loop_
_entity_poly.entity_id
_entity_poly.type
_entity_poly.pdbx_seq_one_letter_code
_entity_poly.pdbx_strand_id
1 'polypeptide(L)'
;MGSFDFDYWKHLAEHDPAAFFQARENALHQFIALHQGQEGVLVELQARIDTTRVLAGSPVQACREILGLMEDQLLLLSAQLAELQRETAALRALLGGRPSC
;
A
#
# COMPACT_ATOMS: atom_id res chain seq x y z
N MET A 1 -1.55 -10.84 16.13
CA MET A 1 -0.49 -10.08 15.43
C MET A 1 0.73 -10.15 16.32
N GLY A 2 1.76 -10.90 15.93
CA GLY A 2 3.00 -11.00 16.71
C GLY A 2 3.62 -9.62 16.88
N SER A 3 4.17 -9.31 18.05
CA SER A 3 4.78 -8.01 18.32
C SER A 3 5.93 -7.79 17.35
N PHE A 4 5.84 -6.77 16.51
CA PHE A 4 6.99 -6.30 15.75
C PHE A 4 8.07 -5.85 16.73
N ASP A 5 9.20 -6.52 16.75
CA ASP A 5 10.31 -6.24 17.67
C ASP A 5 11.17 -5.09 17.13
N PHE A 6 10.74 -3.86 17.37
CA PHE A 6 11.43 -2.67 16.87
C PHE A 6 12.87 -2.57 17.39
N ASP A 7 13.13 -2.99 18.64
CA ASP A 7 14.44 -2.90 19.26
C ASP A 7 15.44 -3.84 18.57
N TYR A 8 15.02 -5.06 18.22
CA TYR A 8 15.82 -5.98 17.41
C TYR A 8 16.20 -5.37 16.05
N TRP A 9 15.23 -4.85 15.30
CA TRP A 9 15.49 -4.28 13.98
C TRP A 9 16.40 -3.04 14.03
N LYS A 10 16.20 -2.19 15.04
CA LYS A 10 17.05 -1.02 15.29
C LYS A 10 18.48 -1.45 15.61
N HIS A 11 18.65 -2.40 16.54
CA HIS A 11 19.96 -2.91 16.92
C HIS A 11 20.71 -3.45 15.70
N LEU A 12 20.03 -4.24 14.87
CA LEU A 12 20.58 -4.79 13.64
C LEU A 12 21.01 -3.69 12.66
N ALA A 13 20.16 -2.67 12.44
CA ALA A 13 20.48 -1.56 11.56
C ALA A 13 21.71 -0.74 12.02
N GLU A 14 21.90 -0.60 13.33
CA GLU A 14 23.00 0.18 13.91
C GLU A 14 24.32 -0.60 13.95
N HIS A 15 24.28 -1.92 14.18
CA HIS A 15 25.48 -2.72 14.49
C HIS A 15 25.88 -3.69 13.38
N ASP A 16 24.93 -4.15 12.55
CA ASP A 16 25.18 -5.03 11.41
C ASP A 16 24.21 -4.72 10.25
N PRO A 17 24.50 -3.68 9.45
CA PRO A 17 23.66 -3.28 8.34
C PRO A 17 23.43 -4.41 7.32
N ALA A 18 24.41 -5.28 7.10
CA ALA A 18 24.28 -6.39 6.16
C ALA A 18 23.26 -7.41 6.65
N ALA A 19 23.32 -7.80 7.93
CA ALA A 19 22.33 -8.67 8.53
C ALA A 19 20.94 -8.00 8.57
N PHE A 20 20.85 -6.68 8.73
CA PHE A 20 19.58 -5.95 8.65
C PHE A 20 18.93 -6.11 7.28
N PHE A 21 19.67 -5.89 6.20
CA PHE A 21 19.12 -6.04 4.85
C PHE A 21 18.74 -7.48 4.53
N GLN A 22 19.52 -8.47 5.00
CA GLN A 22 19.17 -9.87 4.84
C GLN A 22 17.89 -10.25 5.61
N ALA A 23 17.76 -9.81 6.86
CA ALA A 23 16.58 -10.05 7.67
C ALA A 23 15.34 -9.39 7.05
N ARG A 24 15.50 -8.18 6.52
CA ARG A 24 14.45 -7.44 5.81
C ARG A 24 13.96 -8.21 4.59
N GLU A 25 14.89 -8.68 3.75
CA GLU A 25 14.57 -9.44 2.55
C GLU A 25 13.77 -10.71 2.89
N ASN A 26 14.20 -11.43 3.92
CA ASN A 26 13.50 -12.62 4.40
C ASN A 26 12.07 -12.30 4.89
N ALA A 27 11.91 -11.21 5.64
CA ALA A 27 10.60 -10.79 6.13
C ALA A 27 9.65 -10.39 5.00
N LEU A 28 10.16 -9.68 3.98
CA LEU A 28 9.39 -9.31 2.79
C LEU A 28 8.95 -10.53 1.98
N HIS A 29 9.87 -11.47 1.72
CA HIS A 29 9.54 -12.71 1.02
C HIS A 29 8.48 -13.53 1.77
N GLN A 30 8.59 -13.64 3.10
CA GLN A 30 7.59 -14.34 3.91
C GLN A 30 6.24 -13.61 3.84
N PHE A 31 6.22 -12.29 3.95
CA PHE A 31 5.00 -11.51 3.86
C PHE A 31 4.31 -11.68 2.50
N ILE A 32 5.06 -11.59 1.40
CA ILE A 32 4.53 -11.76 0.04
C ILE A 32 3.98 -13.18 -0.17
N ALA A 33 4.71 -14.21 0.29
CA ALA A 33 4.29 -15.60 0.17
C ALA A 33 2.98 -15.92 0.93
N LEU A 34 2.65 -15.14 1.96
CA LEU A 34 1.39 -15.28 2.70
C LEU A 34 0.17 -14.72 1.95
N HIS A 35 0.38 -13.91 0.89
CA HIS A 35 -0.68 -13.23 0.15
C HIS A 35 -0.79 -13.76 -1.28
N GLN A 36 -1.20 -15.03 -1.40
CA GLN A 36 -1.32 -15.71 -2.70
C GLN A 36 -2.27 -14.96 -3.65
N GLY A 37 -1.84 -14.77 -4.89
CA GLY A 37 -2.57 -14.02 -5.92
C GLY A 37 -2.33 -12.51 -5.89
N GLN A 38 -1.54 -11.99 -4.94
CA GLN A 38 -1.17 -10.58 -4.84
C GLN A 38 0.34 -10.35 -4.96
N GLU A 39 1.12 -11.39 -5.28
CA GLU A 39 2.58 -11.37 -5.22
C GLU A 39 3.16 -10.28 -6.12
N GLY A 40 2.68 -10.20 -7.37
CA GLY A 40 3.15 -9.19 -8.33
C GLY A 40 2.92 -7.76 -7.84
N VAL A 41 1.71 -7.46 -7.35
CA VAL A 41 1.37 -6.12 -6.86
C VAL A 41 2.17 -5.76 -5.60
N LEU A 42 2.40 -6.72 -4.71
CA LEU A 42 3.19 -6.49 -3.50
C LEU A 42 4.69 -6.29 -3.80
N VAL A 43 5.24 -7.03 -4.77
CA VAL A 43 6.62 -6.83 -5.26
C VAL A 43 6.76 -5.44 -5.87
N GLU A 44 5.83 -5.03 -6.73
CA GLU A 44 5.83 -3.69 -7.33
C GLU A 44 5.72 -2.58 -6.28
N LEU A 45 4.84 -2.74 -5.29
CA LEU A 45 4.71 -1.79 -4.18
C LEU A 45 6.03 -1.68 -3.40
N GLN A 46 6.68 -2.82 -3.11
CA GLN A 46 7.95 -2.81 -2.38
C GLN A 46 9.07 -2.13 -3.18
N ALA A 47 9.14 -2.38 -4.50
CA ALA A 47 10.09 -1.70 -5.38
C ALA A 47 9.86 -0.18 -5.42
N ARG A 48 8.59 0.26 -5.38
CA ARG A 48 8.23 1.68 -5.30
C ARG A 48 8.67 2.29 -3.97
N ILE A 49 8.39 1.62 -2.84
CA ILE A 49 8.85 2.05 -1.50
C ILE A 49 10.37 2.21 -1.47
N ASP A 50 11.11 1.25 -2.02
CA ASP A 50 12.57 1.28 -2.00
C ASP A 50 13.14 2.40 -2.87
N THR A 51 12.54 2.63 -4.04
CA THR A 51 12.89 3.78 -4.89
C THR A 51 12.66 5.10 -4.16
N THR A 52 11.49 5.27 -3.53
CA THR A 52 11.16 6.46 -2.73
C THR A 52 12.18 6.68 -1.61
N ARG A 53 12.58 5.61 -0.90
CA ARG A 53 13.58 5.71 0.18
C ARG A 53 14.94 6.19 -0.33
N VAL A 54 15.38 5.72 -1.49
CA VAL A 54 16.66 6.12 -2.11
C VAL A 54 16.61 7.59 -2.54
N LEU A 55 15.50 8.05 -3.11
CA LEU A 55 15.37 9.40 -3.67
C LEU A 55 15.10 10.50 -2.63
N ALA A 56 14.42 10.18 -1.53
CA ALA A 56 13.95 11.17 -0.56
C ALA A 56 15.05 11.91 0.23
N GLY A 57 16.30 11.44 0.19
CA GLY A 57 17.45 12.11 0.83
C GLY A 57 17.46 12.12 2.37
N SER A 58 16.36 11.77 3.04
CA SER A 58 16.31 11.54 4.48
C SER A 58 15.20 10.55 4.87
N PRO A 59 15.31 9.83 6.00
CA PRO A 59 14.27 8.92 6.47
C PRO A 59 12.92 9.60 6.70
N VAL A 60 12.91 10.81 7.27
CA VAL A 60 11.67 11.57 7.52
C VAL A 60 10.97 11.94 6.23
N GLN A 61 11.73 12.37 5.21
CA GLN A 61 11.18 12.69 3.90
C GLN A 61 10.64 11.43 3.21
N ALA A 62 11.34 10.31 3.29
CA ALA A 62 10.87 9.04 2.76
C ALA A 62 9.54 8.63 3.39
N CYS A 63 9.41 8.75 4.72
CA CYS A 63 8.15 8.48 5.42
C CYS A 63 7.01 9.39 4.94
N ARG A 64 7.27 10.70 4.75
CA ARG A 64 6.26 11.63 4.23
C ARG A 64 5.78 11.23 2.84
N GLU A 65 6.71 10.90 1.94
CA GLU A 65 6.38 10.52 0.56
C GLU A 65 5.62 9.19 0.52
N ILE A 66 6.07 8.17 1.28
CA ILE A 66 5.39 6.88 1.35
C ILE A 66 3.96 7.02 1.91
N LEU A 67 3.77 7.84 2.96
CA LEU A 67 2.43 8.10 3.49
C LEU A 67 1.57 8.88 2.49
N GLY A 68 2.17 9.79 1.72
CA GLY A 68 1.49 10.49 0.62
C GLY A 68 0.95 9.55 -0.45
N LEU A 69 1.67 8.46 -0.77
CA LEU A 69 1.17 7.43 -1.69
C LEU A 69 -0.14 6.79 -1.20
N MET A 70 -0.29 6.61 0.12
CA MET A 70 -1.51 6.08 0.72
C MET A 70 -2.64 7.11 0.67
N GLU A 71 -2.35 8.38 0.92
CA GLU A 71 -3.31 9.48 0.81
C GLU A 71 -3.85 9.61 -0.62
N ASP A 72 -2.96 9.62 -1.62
CA ASP A 72 -3.33 9.68 -3.03
C ASP A 72 -4.26 8.53 -3.42
N GLN A 73 -3.95 7.31 -2.97
CA GLN A 73 -4.78 6.13 -3.24
C GLN A 73 -6.17 6.24 -2.59
N LEU A 74 -6.24 6.76 -1.36
CA LEU A 74 -7.52 6.98 -0.68
C LEU A 74 -8.38 8.03 -1.40
N LEU A 75 -7.77 9.11 -1.88
CA LEU A 75 -8.47 10.13 -2.67
C LEU A 75 -8.99 9.55 -4.00
N LEU A 76 -8.19 8.74 -4.69
CA LEU A 76 -8.61 8.06 -5.91
C LEU A 76 -9.81 7.13 -5.66
N LEU A 77 -9.74 6.28 -4.64
CA LEU A 77 -10.83 5.37 -4.27
C LEU A 77 -12.11 6.12 -3.90
N SER A 78 -11.98 7.23 -3.17
CA SER A 78 -13.10 8.12 -2.84
C SER A 78 -13.77 8.69 -4.09
N ALA A 79 -12.98 9.16 -5.06
CA ALA A 79 -13.50 9.68 -6.32
C ALA A 79 -14.21 8.60 -7.15
N GLN A 80 -13.63 7.40 -7.24
CA GLN A 80 -14.23 6.25 -7.93
C GLN A 80 -15.54 5.81 -7.28
N LEU A 81 -15.60 5.77 -5.94
CA LEU A 81 -16.82 5.45 -5.21
C LEU A 81 -17.93 6.47 -5.48
N ALA A 82 -17.59 7.76 -5.49
CA ALA A 82 -18.55 8.82 -5.78
C ALA A 82 -19.12 8.72 -7.21
N GLU A 83 -18.29 8.35 -8.20
CA GLU A 83 -18.74 8.08 -9.57
C GLU A 83 -19.69 6.88 -9.61
N LEU A 84 -19.29 5.75 -9.03
CA LEU A 84 -20.10 4.54 -9.01
C LEU A 84 -21.48 4.78 -8.35
N GLN A 85 -21.53 5.61 -7.30
CA GLN A 85 -22.77 6.02 -6.66
C GLN A 85 -23.67 6.84 -7.59
N ARG A 86 -23.10 7.77 -8.38
CA ARG A 86 -23.86 8.56 -9.37
C ARG A 86 -24.43 7.66 -10.46
N GLU A 87 -23.61 6.79 -11.05
CA GLU A 87 -24.03 5.87 -12.10
C GLU A 87 -25.14 4.93 -11.61
N THR A 88 -24.98 4.39 -10.39
CA THR A 88 -25.99 3.53 -9.76
C THR A 88 -27.31 4.27 -9.54
N ALA A 89 -27.27 5.55 -9.12
CA ALA A 89 -28.47 6.35 -8.94
C ALA A 89 -29.17 6.65 -10.27
N ALA A 90 -28.41 6.96 -11.32
CA ALA A 90 -28.94 7.19 -12.66
C ALA A 90 -29.62 5.93 -13.24
N LEU A 91 -28.98 4.77 -13.10
CA LEU A 91 -29.56 3.49 -13.53
C LEU A 91 -30.86 3.16 -12.76
N ARG A 92 -30.89 3.41 -11.45
CA ARG A 92 -32.12 3.23 -10.65
C ARG A 92 -33.25 4.14 -11.12
N ALA A 93 -32.95 5.39 -11.47
CA ALA A 93 -33.95 6.32 -12.00
C ALA A 93 -34.50 5.83 -13.35
N LEU A 94 -33.64 5.34 -14.24
CA LEU A 94 -34.05 4.78 -15.54
C LEU A 94 -34.91 3.52 -15.40
N LEU A 95 -34.55 2.62 -14.48
CA LEU A 95 -35.29 1.38 -14.25
C LEU A 95 -36.61 1.60 -13.48
N GLY A 96 -36.63 2.53 -12.53
CA GLY A 96 -37.83 2.91 -11.77
C GLY A 96 -38.79 3.80 -12.57
N GLY A 97 -38.32 4.41 -13.66
CA GLY A 97 -39.11 5.27 -14.56
C GLY A 97 -39.83 4.52 -15.69
N ARG A 98 -39.85 3.18 -15.70
CA ARG A 98 -40.58 2.40 -16.71
C ARG A 98 -42.08 2.43 -16.38
N PRO A 99 -42.94 3.14 -17.12
CA PRO A 99 -44.38 3.07 -16.89
C PRO A 99 -44.84 1.65 -17.24
N SER A 100 -45.48 0.98 -16.30
CA SER A 100 -46.33 -0.18 -16.55
C SER A 100 -47.42 0.25 -17.53
N CYS A 101 -47.37 -0.30 -18.75
CA CYS A 101 -48.43 -0.19 -19.76
C CYS A 101 -49.76 -0.72 -19.22
#